data_AF-A0A1S6IUL3-F1
#
_entry.id   AF-A0A1S6IUL3-F1
#
_cell.length_a   1.000
_cell.length_b   1.000
_cell.length_c   1.000
_cell.angle_alpha   90.00
_cell.angle_beta   90.00
_cell.angle_gamma   90.00
#
_symmetry.space_group_name_H-M   'P 1'
#
loop_
_entity.id
_entity.type
_entity.pdbx_description
1 polymer ?
#
loop_
_entity_poly.entity_id
_entity_poly.type
_entity_poly.pdbx_seq_one_letter_code
_entity_poly.pdbx_strand_id
1 'polypeptide(L)'
;MILIEELRAKLRGHFGYYGITDNGDIISKFFYDTIRLLYKWLNMRSQRTSFDWEKFNLFLQQCSLPKPRISVNIYNIRPHIGYIRE
;
A
#
# COMPACT_ATOMS: atom_id res chain seq x y z
N MET A 1 5.62 18.07 -4.87
CA MET A 1 5.90 16.68 -5.28
C MET A 1 6.79 15.90 -4.29
N ILE A 2 6.95 16.35 -3.04
CA ILE A 2 7.71 15.63 -1.98
C ILE A 2 6.85 14.59 -1.26
N LEU A 3 5.58 14.93 -0.99
CA LEU A 3 4.61 14.06 -0.31
C LEU A 3 4.47 12.67 -0.95
N ILE A 4 4.39 12.63 -2.29
CA ILE A 4 4.22 11.38 -3.03
C ILE A 4 5.48 10.51 -2.95
N GLU A 5 6.66 11.10 -3.05
CA GLU A 5 7.93 10.37 -2.93
C GLU A 5 8.13 9.79 -1.53
N GLU A 6 7.80 10.56 -0.49
CA GLU A 6 7.81 10.05 0.90
C GLU A 6 6.80 8.92 1.09
N LEU A 7 5.59 9.06 0.54
CA LEU A 7 4.57 8.02 0.60
C LEU A 7 5.04 6.75 -0.09
N ARG A 8 5.68 6.86 -1.27
CA ARG A 8 6.26 5.71 -1.99
C ARG A 8 7.29 4.99 -1.15
N ALA A 9 8.20 5.72 -0.49
CA ALA A 9 9.21 5.13 0.39
C ALA A 9 8.57 4.39 1.57
N LYS A 10 7.57 4.99 2.23
CA LYS A 10 6.83 4.38 3.34
C LYS A 10 6.08 3.11 2.91
N LEU A 11 5.35 3.17 1.79
CA LEU A 11 4.64 2.01 1.26
C LEU A 11 5.59 0.87 0.89
N ARG A 12 6.73 1.20 0.25
CA ARG A 12 7.75 0.20 -0.08
C ARG A 12 8.30 -0.50 1.17
N GLY A 13 8.62 0.26 2.21
CA GLY A 13 9.09 -0.30 3.48
C GLY A 13 8.02 -1.16 4.15
N HIS A 14 6.78 -0.66 4.23
CA HIS A 14 5.67 -1.38 4.85
C HIS A 14 5.38 -2.70 4.15
N PHE A 15 5.27 -2.70 2.81
CA PHE A 15 5.03 -3.94 2.05
C PHE A 15 6.23 -4.88 2.06
N GLY A 16 7.47 -4.35 2.12
CA GLY A 16 8.65 -5.18 2.27
C GLY A 16 8.70 -5.92 3.61
N TYR A 17 8.25 -5.28 4.68
CA TYR A 17 8.25 -5.86 6.02
C TYR A 17 7.04 -6.77 6.28
N TYR A 18 5.83 -6.29 5.95
CA TYR A 18 4.57 -6.98 6.23
C TYR A 18 4.09 -7.87 5.08
N GLY A 19 4.74 -7.87 3.91
CA GLY A 19 4.40 -8.71 2.77
C GLY A 19 4.83 -10.16 2.93
N ILE A 20 4.45 -10.79 4.03
CA ILE A 20 4.67 -12.22 4.32
C ILE A 20 3.41 -13.04 3.99
N THR A 21 3.53 -14.36 3.82
CA THR A 21 2.36 -15.24 3.62
C THR A 21 1.26 -14.99 4.66
N ASP A 22 0.00 -15.17 4.25
CA ASP A 22 -1.22 -14.96 5.03
C ASP A 22 -1.51 -13.51 5.48
N ASN A 23 -0.63 -12.55 5.20
CA ASN A 23 -0.84 -11.14 5.57
C ASN A 23 -1.41 -10.28 4.41
N GLY A 24 -1.83 -10.91 3.31
CA GLY A 24 -2.26 -10.23 2.08
C GLY A 24 -3.46 -9.30 2.24
N ASP A 25 -4.46 -9.72 3.00
CA ASP A 25 -5.68 -8.93 3.21
C ASP A 25 -5.40 -7.68 4.04
N ILE A 26 -4.53 -7.80 5.06
CA ILE A 26 -4.18 -6.69 5.94
C ILE A 26 -3.38 -5.64 5.19
N ILE A 27 -2.38 -6.04 4.38
CA ILE A 27 -1.60 -5.07 3.58
C ILE A 27 -2.45 -4.40 2.50
N SER A 28 -3.43 -5.13 1.94
CA SER A 28 -4.39 -4.59 0.97
C SER A 28 -5.30 -3.55 1.60
N LYS A 29 -5.83 -3.85 2.79
CA LYS A 29 -6.64 -2.92 3.57
C LYS A 29 -5.86 -1.66 3.96
N PHE A 30 -4.61 -1.84 4.43
CA PHE A 30 -3.73 -0.72 4.75
C PHE A 30 -3.51 0.21 3.55
N PHE A 31 -3.27 -0.36 2.36
CA PHE A 31 -3.13 0.43 1.14
C PHE A 31 -4.41 1.21 0.82
N TYR A 32 -5.57 0.55 0.87
CA TYR A 32 -6.87 1.19 0.62
C TYR A 32 -7.11 2.39 1.56
N ASP A 33 -6.91 2.18 2.87
CA ASP A 33 -7.10 3.23 3.88
C ASP A 33 -6.11 4.39 3.67
N THR A 34 -4.87 4.08 3.31
CA THR A 34 -3.83 5.07 2.98
C THR A 34 -4.23 5.94 1.79
N ILE A 35 -4.76 5.33 0.71
CA ILE A 35 -5.22 6.06 -0.47
C ILE A 35 -6.41 6.96 -0.13
N ARG A 36 -7.37 6.48 0.66
CA ARG A 36 -8.52 7.27 1.10
C ARG A 36 -8.10 8.44 2.00
N LEU A 37 -7.11 8.22 2.86
CA LEU A 37 -6.53 9.26 3.70
C LEU A 37 -5.82 10.32 2.86
N LEU A 38 -5.02 9.90 1.86
CA LEU A 38 -4.36 10.80 0.92
C LEU A 38 -5.37 11.69 0.19
N TYR A 39 -6.45 11.10 -0.36
CA TYR A 39 -7.54 11.85 -0.99
C TYR A 39 -8.11 12.91 -0.05
N LYS A 40 -8.46 12.53 1.17
CA LYS A 40 -9.01 13.44 2.18
C LYS A 40 -8.07 14.61 2.44
N TRP A 41 -6.78 14.36 2.71
CA TRP A 41 -5.84 15.42 3.07
C TRP A 41 -5.47 16.34 1.90
N LEU A 42 -5.34 15.79 0.68
CA LEU A 42 -5.14 16.62 -0.51
C LEU A 42 -6.32 17.56 -0.73
N ASN A 43 -7.53 17.06 -0.51
CA ASN A 43 -8.76 17.84 -0.67
C ASN A 43 -8.99 18.86 0.44
N MET A 44 -8.45 18.64 1.64
CA MET A 44 -8.49 19.61 2.73
C MET A 44 -7.45 20.73 2.59
N ARG A 45 -6.31 20.47 1.94
CA ARG A 45 -5.18 21.42 1.89
C ARG A 45 -5.38 22.58 0.91
N SER A 46 -6.27 22.42 -0.06
CA SER A 46 -6.54 23.42 -1.10
C SER A 46 -7.80 24.21 -0.74
N GLN A 47 -7.71 25.53 -0.59
CA GLN A 47 -8.90 26.41 -0.52
C GLN A 47 -9.70 26.47 -1.84
N ARG A 48 -9.26 25.78 -2.91
CA ARG A 48 -9.97 25.62 -4.19
C ARG A 48 -10.63 24.26 -4.31
N THR A 49 -11.69 24.19 -5.14
CA THR A 49 -12.41 22.97 -5.54
C THR A 49 -11.43 21.82 -5.76
N SER A 50 -11.51 20.88 -4.84
CA SER A 50 -10.56 19.81 -4.63
C SER A 50 -10.79 18.65 -5.60
N PHE A 51 -9.95 17.61 -5.58
CA PHE A 51 -10.09 16.46 -6.46
C PHE A 51 -11.48 15.82 -6.27
N ASP A 52 -12.20 15.55 -7.37
CA ASP A 52 -13.18 14.48 -7.38
C ASP A 52 -12.47 13.11 -7.48
N TRP A 53 -13.20 12.02 -7.26
CA TRP A 53 -12.60 10.69 -7.19
C TRP A 53 -12.00 10.24 -8.53
N GLU A 54 -12.59 10.62 -9.68
CA GLU A 54 -12.05 10.29 -11.00
C GLU A 54 -10.72 10.98 -11.25
N LYS A 55 -10.64 12.30 -11.03
CA LYS A 55 -9.39 13.05 -11.16
C LYS A 55 -8.33 12.55 -10.21
N PHE A 56 -8.72 12.16 -8.99
CA PHE A 56 -7.79 11.55 -8.04
C PHE A 56 -7.24 10.21 -8.54
N ASN A 57 -8.08 9.35 -9.13
CA ASN A 57 -7.61 8.08 -9.70
C ASN A 57 -6.64 8.30 -10.86
N LEU A 58 -6.90 9.27 -11.75
CA LEU A 58 -5.96 9.65 -12.81
C LEU A 58 -4.63 10.13 -12.24
N PHE A 59 -4.67 10.96 -11.19
CA PHE A 59 -3.49 11.40 -10.46
C PHE A 59 -2.70 10.23 -9.85
N LEU A 60 -3.38 9.27 -9.22
CA LEU A 60 -2.73 8.08 -8.65
C LEU A 60 -2.05 7.21 -9.72
N GLN A 61 -2.66 7.08 -10.91
CA GLN A 61 -2.06 6.35 -12.02
C GLN A 61 -0.73 6.98 -12.45
N GLN A 62 -0.67 8.31 -12.51
CA GLN A 62 0.56 9.04 -12.82
C GLN A 62 1.61 8.89 -11.71
N CYS A 63 1.18 8.86 -10.44
CA CYS A 63 2.07 8.74 -9.30
C CYS A 63 2.73 7.37 -9.14
N SER A 64 2.27 6.32 -9.85
CA SER A 64 2.88 4.97 -9.85
C SER A 64 3.30 4.51 -8.43
N LEU A 65 2.34 4.51 -7.50
CA LEU A 65 2.57 4.09 -6.11
C LEU A 65 2.82 2.57 -6.03
N PRO A 66 3.68 2.10 -5.10
CA PRO A 66 3.82 0.68 -4.81
C PRO A 66 2.46 0.08 -4.48
N LYS A 67 2.18 -1.11 -5.02
CA LYS A 67 0.98 -1.88 -4.70
C LYS A 67 1.31 -2.94 -3.65
N PRO A 68 0.34 -3.29 -2.78
CA PRO A 68 0.51 -4.37 -1.82
C PRO A 68 0.83 -5.68 -2.56
N ARG A 69 1.86 -6.39 -2.08
CA ARG A 69 2.29 -7.67 -2.64
C ARG A 69 2.92 -8.53 -1.55
N ILE A 70 2.63 -9.82 -1.59
CA ILE A 70 3.37 -10.83 -0.83
C ILE A 70 4.76 -10.99 -1.46
N SER A 71 5.77 -10.63 -0.70
CA SER A 71 7.19 -10.67 -1.11
C SER A 71 7.93 -11.86 -0.49
N VAL A 72 7.44 -12.38 0.64
CA VAL A 72 8.10 -13.44 1.40
C VAL A 72 7.13 -14.59 1.65
N ASN A 73 7.53 -15.80 1.24
CA ASN A 73 6.81 -17.01 1.60
C ASN A 73 7.46 -17.65 2.84
N ILE A 74 6.78 -17.62 3.99
CA ILE A 74 7.32 -18.14 5.26
C ILE A 74 7.50 -19.66 5.26
N TYR A 75 6.71 -20.40 4.48
CA TYR A 75 6.83 -21.86 4.39
C TYR A 75 8.13 -22.27 3.68
N ASN A 76 8.64 -21.43 2.77
CA ASN A 76 9.91 -21.68 2.07
C ASN A 76 11.14 -21.39 2.94
N ILE A 77 10.99 -20.58 4.00
CA ILE A 77 12.09 -20.19 4.90
C ILE A 77 12.33 -21.25 5.98
N ARG A 78 11.32 -22.09 6.27
CA ARG A 78 11.32 -23.07 7.36
C ARG A 78 10.86 -24.45 6.87
N PRO A 79 11.62 -25.14 5.99
CA PRO A 79 11.18 -26.43 5.44
C PRO A 79 10.97 -27.53 6.48
N HIS A 80 11.55 -27.39 7.68
CA HIS A 80 11.49 -28.36 8.79
C HIS A 80 10.48 -28.00 9.89
N ILE A 81 9.82 -26.85 9.81
CA ILE A 81 8.74 -26.51 10.74
C ILE A 81 7.42 -26.92 10.09
N GLY A 82 7.15 -28.22 10.15
CA GLY A 82 5.92 -28.82 9.66
C GLY A 82 4.74 -28.38 10.50
N TYR A 83 4.01 -27.35 10.08
CA TYR A 83 2.69 -27.07 10.63
C TYR A 83 1.56 -27.73 9.83
N ILE A 84 1.77 -28.08 8.55
CA ILE A 84 0.81 -28.87 7.77
C ILE A 84 1.57 -29.64 6.67
N ARG A 85 1.82 -30.93 6.89
CA ARG A 85 1.96 -31.95 5.84
C ARG A 85 1.55 -33.29 6.45
N GLU A 86 0.31 -33.68 6.18
CA GLU A 86 -0.11 -35.10 6.23
C GLU A 86 0.39 -35.81 4.96
#